data_AF-A0A6B1I674-F1
#
_entry.id   AF-A0A6B1I674-F1
#
_cell.length_a   1.000
_cell.length_b   1.000
_cell.length_c   1.000
_cell.angle_alpha   90.00
_cell.angle_beta   90.00
_cell.angle_gamma   90.00
#
_symmetry.space_group_name_H-M   'P 1'
#
loop_
_entity.id
_entity.type
_entity.pdbx_description
1 polymer ?
#
loop_
_entity_poly.entity_id
_entity_poly.type
_entity_poly.pdbx_seq_one_letter_code
_entity_poly.pdbx_strand_id
1 'polypeptide(L)'
;TNLQYMFYSATSFNGNISAWNVSSVTDMSEMFLGATSFNGNISIWNVSSVTDMQEMFYDATSFDQNLGNWYIVLDSEVIHYDDAPGIIGSISAQNLFLDGQNATYGIATGGDSGSFELDGADLRLKEMPTKESYAVTINATGDFGSGNSKSIVVKVLGFPNSPPTVSAGDDQTVQEG
;
A
#
# COMPACT_ATOMS: atom_id res chain seq x y z
N THR A 1 -22.62 13.33 -4.90
CA THR A 1 -23.27 13.39 -3.57
C THR A 1 -22.32 14.07 -2.60
N ASN A 2 -22.82 14.82 -1.61
CA ASN A 2 -21.97 15.62 -0.71
C ASN A 2 -22.16 15.18 0.75
N LEU A 3 -21.07 14.97 1.50
CA LEU A 3 -21.03 14.69 2.94
C LEU A 3 -20.30 15.78 3.75
N GLN A 4 -20.04 16.94 3.14
CA GLN A 4 -19.41 18.10 3.76
C GLN A 4 -20.06 18.43 5.10
N TYR A 5 -19.23 18.78 6.10
CA TYR A 5 -19.65 19.20 7.44
C TYR A 5 -20.53 18.23 8.24
N MET A 6 -20.78 16.99 7.78
CA MET A 6 -21.82 16.13 8.38
C MET A 6 -21.61 15.86 9.89
N PHE A 7 -20.35 15.76 10.34
CA PHE A 7 -19.99 15.61 11.75
C PHE A 7 -19.08 16.76 12.24
N TYR A 8 -19.16 17.93 11.61
CA TYR A 8 -18.40 19.12 12.01
C TYR A 8 -18.66 19.45 13.49
N SER A 9 -17.59 19.55 14.27
CA SER A 9 -17.60 19.80 15.72
C SER A 9 -18.49 18.85 16.53
N ALA A 10 -18.79 17.66 16.00
CA ALA A 10 -19.52 16.63 16.72
C ALA A 10 -18.61 15.93 17.74
N THR A 11 -18.17 16.67 18.76
CA THR A 11 -17.12 16.27 19.72
C THR A 11 -17.39 14.97 20.46
N SER A 12 -18.66 14.55 20.57
CA SER A 12 -19.07 13.29 21.21
C SER A 12 -19.38 12.16 20.21
N PHE A 13 -19.29 12.41 18.91
CA PHE A 13 -19.61 11.40 17.90
C PHE A 13 -18.49 10.35 17.81
N ASN A 14 -18.86 9.08 17.98
CA ASN A 14 -18.01 7.93 17.72
C ASN A 14 -18.86 6.74 17.23
N GLY A 15 -19.84 7.04 16.37
CA GLY A 15 -20.77 6.04 15.85
C GLY A 15 -20.12 5.13 14.80
N ASN A 16 -20.61 3.90 14.70
CA ASN A 16 -20.17 2.99 13.64
C ASN A 16 -20.80 3.40 12.29
N ILE A 17 -19.95 3.83 11.36
CA ILE A 17 -20.32 4.23 10.00
C ILE A 17 -19.57 3.43 8.92
N SER A 18 -18.89 2.34 9.32
CA SER A 18 -18.12 1.49 8.41
C SER A 18 -18.96 0.97 7.23
N ALA A 19 -20.24 0.69 7.46
CA ALA A 19 -21.15 0.16 6.44
C ALA A 19 -21.72 1.20 5.45
N TRP A 20 -21.35 2.47 5.57
CA TRP A 20 -21.85 3.50 4.65
C TRP A 20 -21.30 3.32 3.24
N ASN A 21 -22.18 3.34 2.24
CA ASN A 21 -21.77 3.36 0.85
C ASN A 21 -21.49 4.80 0.41
N VAL A 22 -20.20 5.14 0.34
CA VAL A 22 -19.74 6.48 -0.07
C VAL A 22 -19.16 6.53 -1.49
N SER A 23 -19.32 5.46 -2.28
CA SER A 23 -18.70 5.33 -3.62
C SER A 23 -19.13 6.39 -4.65
N SER A 24 -20.23 7.12 -4.41
CA SER A 24 -20.72 8.23 -5.25
C SER A 24 -20.56 9.61 -4.63
N VAL A 25 -19.92 9.69 -3.47
CA VAL A 25 -19.63 10.95 -2.78
C VAL A 25 -18.44 11.61 -3.48
N THR A 26 -18.59 12.89 -3.75
CA THR A 26 -17.58 13.70 -4.45
C THR A 26 -16.92 14.72 -3.53
N ASP A 27 -17.53 15.01 -2.38
CA ASP A 27 -17.07 16.02 -1.43
C ASP A 27 -17.28 15.51 0.00
N MET A 28 -16.18 15.44 0.75
CA MET A 28 -16.09 15.06 2.16
C MET A 28 -15.32 16.12 2.98
N SER A 29 -15.20 17.34 2.44
CA SER A 29 -14.53 18.45 3.12
C SER A 29 -15.12 18.68 4.51
N GLU A 30 -14.24 18.89 5.50
CA GLU A 30 -14.58 19.19 6.89
C GLU A 30 -15.54 18.19 7.57
N MET A 31 -15.73 16.97 7.03
CA MET A 31 -16.74 16.03 7.49
C MET A 31 -16.58 15.67 8.97
N PHE A 32 -15.35 15.50 9.46
CA PHE A 32 -15.02 15.20 10.86
C PHE A 32 -14.19 16.30 11.52
N LEU A 33 -14.18 17.51 10.96
CA LEU A 33 -13.42 18.61 11.54
C LEU A 33 -13.91 18.90 12.96
N GLY A 34 -13.00 18.83 13.94
CA GLY A 34 -13.32 19.02 15.37
C GLY A 34 -14.15 17.89 16.00
N ALA A 35 -14.34 16.75 15.33
CA ALA A 35 -15.00 15.57 15.90
C ALA A 35 -14.04 14.81 16.84
N THR A 36 -13.68 15.44 17.96
CA THR A 36 -12.55 15.02 18.82
C THR A 36 -12.63 13.60 19.37
N SER A 37 -13.83 13.00 19.52
CA SER A 37 -14.00 11.60 19.98
C SER A 37 -14.07 10.57 18.85
N PHE A 38 -14.10 10.98 17.58
CA PHE A 38 -14.30 10.06 16.48
C PHE A 38 -13.04 9.22 16.23
N ASN A 39 -13.19 7.90 16.28
CA ASN A 39 -12.16 6.93 15.89
C ASN A 39 -12.79 5.71 15.18
N GLY A 40 -13.88 5.95 14.44
CA GLY A 40 -14.60 4.90 13.74
C GLY A 40 -13.81 4.39 12.53
N ASN A 41 -13.78 3.07 12.33
CA ASN A 41 -13.08 2.48 11.19
C ASN A 41 -13.78 2.81 9.86
N ILE A 42 -13.10 3.61 9.04
CA ILE A 42 -13.52 4.02 7.69
C ILE A 42 -12.54 3.54 6.61
N SER A 43 -11.55 2.73 6.96
CA SER A 43 -10.50 2.22 6.04
C SER A 43 -11.04 1.41 4.86
N ILE A 44 -12.29 0.95 4.95
CA ILE A 44 -12.99 0.15 3.93
C ILE A 44 -13.82 1.00 2.95
N TRP A 45 -13.95 2.30 3.19
CA TRP A 45 -14.69 3.17 2.29
C TRP A 45 -14.01 3.26 0.94
N ASN A 46 -14.80 3.20 -0.13
CA ASN A 46 -14.36 3.50 -1.48
C ASN A 46 -14.44 5.02 -1.70
N VAL A 47 -13.29 5.66 -1.77
CA VAL A 47 -13.16 7.12 -1.92
C VAL A 47 -12.73 7.53 -3.33
N SER A 48 -12.79 6.63 -4.32
CA SER A 48 -12.29 6.89 -5.67
C SER A 48 -13.02 8.04 -6.39
N SER A 49 -14.27 8.32 -6.03
CA SER A 49 -15.07 9.42 -6.59
C SER A 49 -14.88 10.77 -5.89
N VAL A 50 -14.18 10.79 -4.76
CA VAL A 50 -14.03 12.01 -3.95
C VAL A 50 -13.00 12.93 -4.61
N THR A 51 -13.36 14.20 -4.76
CA THR A 51 -12.52 15.25 -5.34
C THR A 51 -12.17 16.34 -4.32
N ASP A 52 -12.78 16.33 -3.14
CA ASP A 52 -12.46 17.24 -2.04
C ASP A 52 -12.54 16.55 -0.68
N MET A 53 -11.46 16.64 0.11
CA MET A 53 -11.36 16.18 1.50
C MET A 53 -10.64 17.21 2.40
N GLN A 54 -10.65 18.48 2.01
CA GLN A 54 -9.99 19.54 2.78
C GLN A 54 -10.40 19.50 4.25
N GLU A 55 -9.41 19.55 5.15
CA GLU A 55 -9.59 19.59 6.61
C GLU A 55 -10.50 18.49 7.21
N MET A 56 -10.72 17.38 6.48
CA MET A 56 -11.68 16.34 6.88
C MET A 56 -11.46 15.83 8.31
N PHE A 57 -10.21 15.73 8.76
CA PHE A 57 -9.83 15.28 10.10
C PHE A 57 -9.12 16.37 10.93
N TYR A 58 -9.16 17.64 10.51
CA TYR A 58 -8.56 18.71 11.28
C TYR A 58 -9.21 18.79 12.68
N ASP A 59 -8.42 18.84 13.74
CA ASP A 59 -8.87 18.74 15.14
C ASP A 59 -9.67 17.47 15.53
N ALA A 60 -9.67 16.40 14.71
CA ALA A 60 -10.22 15.10 15.07
C ALA A 60 -9.23 14.28 15.92
N THR A 61 -8.91 14.78 17.12
CA THR A 61 -7.73 14.35 17.91
C THR A 61 -7.66 12.87 18.29
N SER A 62 -8.79 12.15 18.34
CA SER A 62 -8.81 10.71 18.66
C SER A 62 -8.69 9.81 17.44
N PHE A 63 -8.71 10.38 16.23
CA PHE A 63 -8.71 9.60 14.99
C PHE A 63 -7.31 9.01 14.74
N ASP A 64 -7.23 7.68 14.77
CA ASP A 64 -6.00 6.90 14.60
C ASP A 64 -6.27 5.62 13.81
N GLN A 65 -7.03 5.75 12.72
CA GLN A 65 -7.32 4.62 11.83
C GLN A 65 -6.29 4.54 10.72
N ASN A 66 -5.90 3.32 10.36
CA ASN A 66 -5.02 3.06 9.22
C ASN A 66 -5.78 3.27 7.90
N LEU A 67 -5.40 4.30 7.14
CA LEU A 67 -5.94 4.64 5.81
C LEU A 67 -5.04 4.14 4.67
N GLY A 68 -4.16 3.17 4.92
CA GLY A 68 -3.25 2.62 3.90
C GLY A 68 -3.95 2.14 2.63
N ASN A 69 -5.19 1.67 2.72
CA ASN A 69 -5.99 1.29 1.54
C ASN A 69 -6.36 2.47 0.64
N TRP A 70 -6.42 3.69 1.16
CA TRP A 70 -6.72 4.90 0.38
C TRP A 70 -5.49 5.39 -0.37
N TYR A 71 -4.33 5.27 0.25
CA TYR A 71 -3.09 5.85 -0.27
C TYR A 71 -2.14 4.84 -0.94
N ILE A 72 -2.35 3.53 -0.75
CA ILE A 72 -1.47 2.48 -1.27
C ILE A 72 -2.27 1.57 -2.21
N VAL A 73 -2.26 1.95 -3.47
CA VAL A 73 -2.76 1.19 -4.62
C VAL A 73 -1.56 0.82 -5.48
N LEU A 74 -1.44 -0.47 -5.79
CA LEU A 74 -0.43 -0.98 -6.70
C LEU A 74 -1.15 -1.45 -7.96
N ASP A 75 -0.63 -1.07 -9.12
CA ASP A 75 -1.19 -1.47 -10.42
C ASP A 75 -0.94 -2.94 -10.76
N SER A 76 0.06 -3.56 -10.13
CA SER A 76 0.38 -4.99 -10.25
C SER A 76 0.99 -5.55 -8.96
N GLU A 77 0.50 -6.70 -8.50
CA GLU A 77 1.06 -7.47 -7.38
C GLU A 77 1.76 -8.75 -7.87
N VAL A 78 2.24 -8.74 -9.12
CA VAL A 78 2.82 -9.90 -9.79
C VAL A 78 4.17 -9.55 -10.40
N ILE A 79 5.13 -10.45 -10.27
CA ILE A 79 6.39 -10.43 -11.03
C ILE A 79 6.55 -11.77 -11.74
N HIS A 80 7.03 -11.75 -12.98
CA HIS A 80 7.46 -12.97 -13.67
C HIS A 80 8.93 -13.24 -13.36
N TYR A 81 9.27 -14.50 -13.12
CA TYR A 81 10.64 -14.90 -12.78
C TYR A 81 11.66 -14.44 -13.83
N ASP A 82 11.31 -14.59 -15.12
CA ASP A 82 12.19 -14.26 -16.25
C ASP A 82 12.35 -12.73 -16.48
N ASP A 83 11.47 -11.92 -15.89
CA ASP A 83 11.49 -10.45 -15.98
C ASP A 83 12.13 -9.80 -14.74
N ALA A 84 12.65 -10.61 -13.79
CA ALA A 84 13.23 -10.16 -12.53
C ALA A 84 14.79 -10.17 -12.55
N PRO A 85 15.46 -9.43 -11.64
CA PRO A 85 14.93 -8.39 -10.76
C PRO A 85 14.40 -7.21 -11.57
N GLY A 86 13.24 -6.69 -11.19
CA GLY A 86 12.53 -5.71 -11.99
C GLY A 86 11.48 -4.94 -11.20
N ILE A 87 10.82 -4.04 -11.91
CA ILE A 87 9.65 -3.31 -11.41
C ILE A 87 8.48 -4.29 -11.30
N ILE A 88 7.80 -4.28 -10.16
CA ILE A 88 6.60 -5.09 -9.90
C ILE A 88 5.36 -4.30 -10.31
N GLY A 89 5.35 -3.01 -9.96
CA GLY A 89 4.28 -2.07 -10.21
C GLY A 89 4.60 -0.69 -9.62
N SER A 90 3.79 0.29 -9.97
CA SER A 90 3.90 1.66 -9.47
C SER A 90 2.86 1.92 -8.38
N ILE A 91 3.30 2.50 -7.26
CA ILE A 91 2.44 2.85 -6.13
C ILE A 91 1.74 4.20 -6.41
N SER A 92 0.45 4.26 -6.14
CA SER A 92 -0.40 5.46 -6.22
C SER A 92 -1.48 5.43 -5.15
N ALA A 93 -2.31 6.47 -5.05
CA ALA A 93 -3.51 6.47 -4.23
C ALA A 93 -4.77 6.06 -5.03
N GLN A 94 -5.91 5.90 -4.33
CA GLN A 94 -7.20 5.56 -4.97
C GLN A 94 -7.70 6.60 -5.97
N ASN A 95 -7.23 7.85 -5.89
CA ASN A 95 -7.57 8.93 -6.81
C ASN A 95 -6.50 10.03 -6.82
N LEU A 96 -6.57 10.91 -7.81
CA LEU A 96 -5.61 11.99 -8.04
C LEU A 96 -5.60 13.06 -6.94
N PHE A 97 -6.71 13.27 -6.23
CA PHE A 97 -6.74 14.24 -5.13
C PHE A 97 -5.82 13.78 -3.99
N LEU A 98 -5.85 12.49 -3.65
CA LEU A 98 -4.98 11.90 -2.63
C LEU A 98 -3.51 11.93 -3.05
N ASP A 99 -3.19 11.71 -4.32
CA ASP A 99 -1.84 11.88 -4.85
C ASP A 99 -1.35 13.34 -4.68
N GLY A 100 -2.27 14.30 -4.80
CA GLY A 100 -2.02 15.73 -4.57
C GLY A 100 -1.79 16.14 -3.11
N GLN A 101 -2.00 15.24 -2.13
CA GLN A 101 -1.76 15.48 -0.69
C GLN A 101 -0.31 15.15 -0.28
N ASN A 102 0.63 15.21 -1.24
CA ASN A 102 2.06 14.97 -1.05
C ASN A 102 2.36 13.62 -0.38
N ALA A 103 1.68 12.55 -0.83
CA ALA A 103 1.91 11.22 -0.32
C ALA A 103 3.36 10.77 -0.60
N THR A 104 4.00 10.22 0.42
CA THR A 104 5.34 9.65 0.36
C THR A 104 5.27 8.20 0.81
N TYR A 105 5.96 7.34 0.08
CA TYR A 105 5.93 5.90 0.29
C TYR A 105 7.24 5.39 0.87
N GLY A 106 7.14 4.37 1.71
CA GLY A 106 8.28 3.65 2.25
C GLY A 106 7.99 2.16 2.34
N ILE A 107 9.04 1.35 2.48
CA ILE A 107 8.91 -0.10 2.68
C ILE A 107 9.35 -0.42 4.11
N ALA A 108 8.59 -1.26 4.79
CA ALA A 108 8.94 -1.72 6.14
C ALA A 108 10.27 -2.49 6.12
N THR A 109 11.03 -2.40 7.21
CA THR A 109 12.31 -3.12 7.31
C THR A 109 12.09 -4.57 7.77
N GLY A 110 12.96 -5.46 7.31
CA GLY A 110 12.97 -6.86 7.73
C GLY A 110 11.97 -7.76 7.00
N GLY A 111 12.04 -9.06 7.33
CA GLY A 111 11.27 -10.10 6.65
C GLY A 111 11.43 -10.03 5.12
N ASP A 112 10.33 -10.28 4.44
CA ASP A 112 10.23 -10.25 2.98
C ASP A 112 10.35 -8.85 2.38
N SER A 113 9.92 -7.84 3.14
CA SER A 113 9.98 -6.44 2.71
C SER A 113 11.42 -5.98 2.48
N GLY A 114 12.38 -6.60 3.19
CA GLY A 114 13.81 -6.40 2.97
C GLY A 114 14.33 -6.81 1.58
N SER A 115 13.55 -7.52 0.75
CA SER A 115 13.91 -7.85 -0.63
C SER A 115 13.51 -6.77 -1.64
N PHE A 116 12.80 -5.72 -1.21
CA PHE A 116 12.26 -4.69 -2.08
C PHE A 116 12.87 -3.31 -1.81
N GLU A 117 12.75 -2.44 -2.80
CA GLU A 117 13.06 -1.02 -2.71
C GLU A 117 12.05 -0.19 -3.51
N LEU A 118 12.07 1.12 -3.28
CA LEU A 118 11.33 2.08 -4.10
C LEU A 118 12.30 2.90 -4.94
N ASP A 119 12.00 3.01 -6.23
CA ASP A 119 12.60 3.99 -7.13
C ASP A 119 11.51 4.98 -7.55
N GLY A 120 11.44 6.12 -6.86
CA GLY A 120 10.27 6.99 -6.92
C GLY A 120 9.01 6.27 -6.41
N ALA A 121 8.03 6.08 -7.30
CA ALA A 121 6.80 5.34 -7.01
C ALA A 121 6.90 3.85 -7.35
N ASP A 122 7.95 3.43 -8.07
CA ASP A 122 8.06 2.05 -8.56
C ASP A 122 8.54 1.13 -7.45
N LEU A 123 7.74 0.11 -7.13
CA LEU A 123 8.13 -0.99 -6.28
C LEU A 123 9.01 -1.95 -7.07
N ARG A 124 10.23 -2.17 -6.58
CA ARG A 124 11.24 -3.00 -7.26
C ARG A 124 11.69 -4.13 -6.37
N LEU A 125 11.91 -5.30 -6.97
CA LEU A 125 12.62 -6.39 -6.33
C LEU A 125 14.13 -6.17 -6.54
N LYS A 126 14.92 -6.21 -5.46
CA LYS A 126 16.36 -5.91 -5.51
C LYS A 126 17.21 -7.00 -6.15
N GLU A 127 16.77 -8.24 -6.05
CA GLU A 127 17.53 -9.43 -6.45
C GLU A 127 16.62 -10.44 -7.16
N MET A 128 17.20 -11.47 -7.77
CA MET A 128 16.41 -12.57 -8.36
C MET A 128 15.46 -13.17 -7.31
N PRO A 129 14.22 -13.51 -7.68
CA PRO A 129 13.30 -14.14 -6.76
C PRO A 129 13.86 -15.45 -6.20
N THR A 130 13.64 -15.68 -4.91
CA THR A 130 14.07 -16.86 -4.15
C THR A 130 12.90 -17.70 -3.63
N LYS A 131 11.67 -17.25 -3.90
CA LYS A 131 10.42 -17.91 -3.52
C LYS A 131 9.28 -17.48 -4.41
N GLU A 132 8.19 -18.24 -4.35
CA GLU A 132 6.97 -18.02 -5.14
C GLU A 132 6.14 -16.81 -4.70
N SER A 133 6.34 -16.29 -3.48
CA SER A 133 5.60 -15.13 -2.99
C SER A 133 6.32 -14.38 -1.87
N TYR A 134 6.09 -13.07 -1.79
CA TYR A 134 6.63 -12.19 -0.76
C TYR A 134 5.52 -11.39 -0.07
N ALA A 135 5.57 -11.30 1.25
CA ALA A 135 4.73 -10.39 2.03
C ALA A 135 5.41 -9.02 2.20
N VAL A 136 4.94 -8.01 1.48
CA VAL A 136 5.56 -6.67 1.49
C VAL A 136 4.66 -5.70 2.24
N THR A 137 5.21 -5.00 3.24
CA THR A 137 4.48 -3.93 3.93
C THR A 137 4.99 -2.59 3.42
N ILE A 138 4.07 -1.83 2.83
CA ILE A 138 4.29 -0.47 2.35
C ILE A 138 3.70 0.48 3.38
N ASN A 139 4.42 1.56 3.69
CA ASN A 139 3.97 2.65 4.54
C ASN A 139 3.68 3.87 3.67
N ALA A 140 2.68 4.66 4.03
CA ALA A 140 2.35 5.92 3.39
C ALA A 140 2.31 7.03 4.44
N THR A 141 2.96 8.15 4.14
CA THR A 141 2.92 9.34 4.98
C THR A 141 2.64 10.58 4.14
N GLY A 142 2.05 11.62 4.72
CA GLY A 142 1.76 12.88 4.02
C GLY A 142 0.94 13.82 4.88
N ASP A 143 0.22 14.74 4.24
CA ASP A 143 -0.62 15.74 4.93
C ASP A 143 -1.78 15.09 5.73
N PHE A 144 -2.08 13.83 5.43
CA PHE A 144 -3.07 12.97 6.09
C PHE A 144 -2.51 12.14 7.27
N GLY A 145 -1.24 12.32 7.64
CA GLY A 145 -0.60 11.65 8.77
C GLY A 145 0.38 10.53 8.39
N SER A 146 1.02 9.91 9.38
CA SER A 146 2.17 9.01 9.21
C SER A 146 1.93 7.55 9.64
N GLY A 147 0.77 7.22 10.20
CA GLY A 147 0.43 5.87 10.71
C GLY A 147 -0.14 4.91 9.68
N ASN A 148 -0.03 5.21 8.38
CA ASN A 148 -0.73 4.48 7.33
C ASN A 148 0.16 3.40 6.71
N SER A 149 -0.36 2.18 6.57
CA SER A 149 0.38 1.06 5.99
C SER A 149 -0.53 0.04 5.34
N LYS A 150 -0.01 -0.71 4.38
CA LYS A 150 -0.70 -1.81 3.72
C LYS A 150 0.27 -2.95 3.46
N SER A 151 -0.10 -4.15 3.91
CA SER A 151 0.59 -5.38 3.54
C SER A 151 -0.03 -5.96 2.27
N ILE A 152 0.80 -6.26 1.29
CA ILE A 152 0.44 -6.90 0.02
C ILE A 152 1.19 -8.22 -0.13
N VAL A 153 0.70 -9.07 -1.03
CA VAL A 153 1.39 -10.31 -1.40
C VAL A 153 1.83 -10.21 -2.85
N VAL A 154 3.13 -10.05 -3.07
CA VAL A 154 3.72 -10.09 -4.41
C VAL A 154 3.91 -11.54 -4.81
N LYS A 155 3.29 -11.98 -5.91
CA LYS A 155 3.41 -13.34 -6.43
C LYS A 155 4.45 -13.42 -7.54
N VAL A 156 5.25 -14.48 -7.54
CA VAL A 156 6.24 -14.78 -8.56
C VAL A 156 5.71 -15.89 -9.45
N LEU A 157 5.46 -15.60 -10.72
CA LEU A 157 5.05 -16.61 -11.70
C LEU A 157 6.28 -17.17 -12.43
N GLY A 158 6.20 -18.44 -12.84
CA GLY A 158 7.31 -19.10 -13.55
C GLY A 158 8.48 -19.47 -12.63
N PHE A 159 8.29 -19.48 -11.31
CA PHE A 159 9.35 -19.85 -10.38
C PHE A 159 9.85 -21.28 -10.65
N PRO A 160 11.17 -21.50 -10.82
CA PRO A 160 11.69 -22.79 -11.21
C PRO A 160 11.49 -23.83 -10.10
N ASN A 161 10.84 -24.94 -10.43
CA ASN A 161 10.53 -26.02 -9.49
C ASN A 161 11.74 -26.90 -9.07
N SER A 162 12.98 -26.53 -9.42
CA SER A 162 14.20 -27.26 -9.05
C SER A 162 15.45 -26.39 -9.16
N PRO A 163 16.43 -26.51 -8.24
CA PRO A 163 17.73 -25.86 -8.44
C PRO A 163 18.42 -26.41 -9.69
N PRO A 164 19.25 -25.61 -10.39
CA PRO A 164 19.99 -26.09 -11.54
C PRO A 164 20.81 -27.32 -11.13
N THR A 165 20.56 -28.46 -11.78
CA THR A 165 21.40 -29.64 -11.63
C THR A 165 22.80 -29.26 -12.09
N VAL A 166 23.72 -29.08 -11.14
CA VAL A 166 25.16 -29.15 -11.42
C VAL A 166 25.41 -30.58 -11.87
N SER A 167 25.40 -30.81 -13.18
CA SER A 167 26.04 -31.98 -13.76
C SER A 167 27.52 -31.81 -13.45
N ALA A 168 28.00 -32.45 -12.39
CA ALA A 168 29.42 -32.64 -12.18
C ALA A 168 29.93 -33.37 -13.43
N GLY A 169 30.57 -32.61 -14.32
CA GLY A 169 31.31 -33.21 -15.43
C GLY A 169 32.35 -34.12 -14.82
N ASP A 170 32.33 -35.38 -15.25
CA ASP A 170 33.33 -36.37 -14.87
C ASP A 170 34.73 -35.80 -15.11
N ASP A 171 35.43 -35.43 -14.02
CA ASP A 171 36.86 -35.18 -14.03
C ASP A 171 37.58 -36.54 -14.12
N GLN A 172 37.57 -37.12 -15.32
CA GLN A 172 38.46 -38.23 -15.66
C GLN A 172 39.85 -37.63 -15.93
N THR A 173 40.59 -37.37 -14.85
CA THR A 173 42.04 -37.23 -14.93
C THR A 173 42.63 -38.58 -15.33
N VAL A 174 42.89 -38.75 -16.62
CA VAL A 174 43.69 -39.85 -17.15
C VAL A 174 45.13 -39.65 -16.66
N GLN A 175 45.60 -40.54 -15.78
CA GLN A 175 47.02 -40.73 -15.51
C GLN A 175 47.68 -41.30 -16.77
N GLU A 176 48.57 -40.54 -17.41
CA GLU A 176 49.60 -41.12 -18.28
C GLU A 176 50.80 -41.52 -17.42
N GLY A 177 51.17 -42.80 -17.53
CA GLY A 177 52.40 -43.37 -16.96
C GLY A 177 53.56 -43.39 -17.95
#